data_AF-A0A429BJY6-F1
#
_entry.id   AF-A0A429BJY6-F1
#
_cell.length_a   1.000
_cell.length_b   1.000
_cell.length_c   1.000
_cell.angle_alpha   90.00
_cell.angle_beta   90.00
_cell.angle_gamma   90.00
#
_symmetry.space_group_name_H-M   'P 1'
#
loop_
_entity.id
_entity.type
_entity.pdbx_description
1 polymer ?
#
loop_
_entity_poly.entity_id
_entity_poly.type
_entity_poly.pdbx_seq_one_letter_code
_entity_poly.pdbx_strand_id
1 'polypeptide(L)'
;MPPTFQAFRAAIASSQPATALDLGKPGLRVLIAVGALAVATAAFFVWRSQPAPEPLAPPPVIAPLTPSPTAKVTVQVAGKIRNPGVYLLPQGSRVTDAVTAAGGLKHGAATGSLNLARRLIDGEQIVVGAPAAAAAAGSPVVDPATTILDLNSATPDQLEDLPGVGEVLAARIAEFRTTHGGFTSVDQLREVSGIGPPKRIKEIKLANREAHTRHPSAAHQ
;
A
#
# COMPACT_ATOMS: atom_id res chain seq x y z
N MET A 1 57.12 -71.32 20.67
CA MET A 1 58.17 -70.68 19.83
C MET A 1 58.42 -71.58 18.61
N PRO A 2 58.67 -71.00 17.42
CA PRO A 2 57.87 -71.22 16.20
C PRO A 2 58.61 -72.02 15.11
N PRO A 3 57.94 -72.42 13.99
CA PRO A 3 58.18 -71.69 12.74
C PRO A 3 56.99 -71.72 11.75
N THR A 4 55.98 -70.87 11.92
CA THR A 4 54.87 -70.70 10.94
C THR A 4 54.86 -69.34 10.25
N PHE A 5 55.77 -68.42 10.59
CA PHE A 5 55.86 -67.08 9.98
C PHE A 5 56.82 -66.98 8.79
N GLN A 6 57.59 -68.03 8.48
CA GLN A 6 58.54 -67.99 7.36
C GLN A 6 57.85 -68.18 6.00
N ALA A 7 56.71 -68.88 5.97
CA ALA A 7 55.93 -69.09 4.75
C ALA A 7 55.22 -67.81 4.25
N PHE A 8 54.89 -66.88 5.15
CA PHE A 8 54.19 -65.65 4.78
C PHE A 8 55.11 -64.59 4.14
N ARG A 9 56.41 -64.61 4.46
CA ARG A 9 57.39 -63.72 3.77
C ARG A 9 57.66 -64.15 2.33
N ALA A 10 57.47 -65.42 1.98
CA ALA A 10 57.67 -65.91 0.62
C ALA A 10 56.52 -65.52 -0.34
N ALA A 11 55.31 -65.30 0.17
CA ALA A 11 54.14 -64.96 -0.65
C ALA A 11 54.10 -63.48 -1.10
N ILE A 12 54.84 -62.59 -0.42
CA ILE A 12 54.94 -61.17 -0.81
C ILE A 12 56.11 -60.95 -1.81
N ALA A 13 57.03 -61.90 -1.90
CA ALA A 13 58.18 -61.83 -2.82
C ALA A 13 57.86 -62.29 -4.25
N SER A 14 56.62 -62.69 -4.54
CA SER A 14 56.15 -63.08 -5.87
C SER A 14 55.21 -62.04 -6.46
N SER A 15 55.58 -60.75 -6.39
CA SER A 15 55.07 -59.76 -7.33
C SER A 15 55.66 -60.08 -8.71
N GLN A 16 54.84 -60.69 -9.57
CA GLN A 16 55.17 -60.87 -10.99
C GLN A 16 55.60 -59.52 -11.57
N PRO A 17 56.74 -59.42 -12.29
CA PRO A 17 57.03 -58.22 -13.05
C PRO A 17 55.87 -58.02 -14.01
N ALA A 18 55.18 -56.87 -13.91
CA ALA A 18 54.21 -56.45 -14.89
C ALA A 18 54.84 -56.68 -16.26
N THR A 19 54.21 -57.55 -17.07
CA THR A 19 54.63 -57.81 -18.44
C THR A 19 54.78 -56.46 -19.09
N ALA A 20 56.03 -56.03 -19.30
CA ALA A 20 56.32 -54.79 -19.98
C ALA A 20 55.72 -54.98 -21.37
N LEU A 21 54.57 -54.36 -21.62
CA LEU A 21 54.01 -54.27 -22.95
C LEU A 21 55.07 -53.53 -23.75
N ASP A 22 55.86 -54.29 -24.50
CA ASP A 22 56.93 -53.76 -25.33
C ASP A 22 56.27 -53.03 -26.50
N LEU A 23 55.89 -51.78 -26.24
CA LEU A 23 55.35 -50.86 -27.21
C LEU A 23 56.50 -50.37 -28.07
N GLY A 24 56.88 -51.21 -29.03
CA GLY A 24 57.72 -50.76 -30.13
C GLY A 24 57.14 -49.51 -30.79
N LYS A 25 57.94 -48.82 -31.61
CA LYS A 25 57.54 -47.66 -32.42
C LYS A 25 56.15 -47.78 -33.07
N PRO A 26 55.68 -48.95 -33.58
CA PRO A 26 54.30 -49.06 -34.09
C PRO A 26 53.21 -49.02 -32.99
N GLY A 27 53.44 -49.59 -31.81
CA GLY A 27 52.48 -49.58 -30.69
C GLY A 27 52.26 -48.17 -30.12
N LEU A 28 53.34 -47.38 -30.02
CA LEU A 28 53.24 -45.98 -29.61
C LEU A 28 52.45 -45.14 -30.65
N ARG A 29 52.64 -45.40 -31.95
CA ARG A 29 51.87 -44.73 -33.02
C ARG A 29 50.38 -45.03 -32.93
N VAL A 30 50.00 -46.27 -32.61
CA VAL A 30 48.60 -46.67 -32.42
C VAL A 30 48.00 -45.96 -31.20
N LEU A 31 48.71 -45.90 -30.07
CA LEU A 31 48.22 -45.17 -28.89
C LEU A 31 48.07 -43.66 -29.15
N ILE A 32 49.02 -43.04 -29.85
CA ILE A 32 48.91 -41.63 -30.23
C ILE A 32 47.72 -41.41 -31.15
N ALA A 33 47.49 -42.30 -32.13
CA ALA A 33 46.35 -42.20 -33.03
C ALA A 33 45.01 -42.35 -32.29
N VAL A 34 44.91 -43.29 -31.35
CA VAL A 34 43.71 -43.47 -30.52
C VAL A 34 43.49 -42.28 -29.60
N GLY A 35 44.54 -41.75 -28.98
CA GLY A 35 44.47 -40.55 -28.14
C GLY A 35 44.05 -39.31 -28.93
N ALA A 36 44.63 -39.11 -30.12
CA ALA A 36 44.26 -38.01 -31.01
C ALA A 36 42.80 -38.13 -31.48
N LEU A 37 42.34 -39.34 -31.79
CA LEU A 37 40.95 -39.59 -32.16
C LEU A 37 40.00 -39.29 -30.99
N ALA A 38 40.34 -39.72 -29.77
CA ALA A 38 39.55 -39.41 -28.58
C ALA A 38 39.46 -37.89 -28.34
N VAL A 39 40.57 -37.16 -28.44
CA VAL A 39 40.59 -35.70 -28.32
C VAL A 39 39.76 -35.04 -29.43
N ALA A 40 39.88 -35.50 -30.68
CA ALA A 40 39.11 -34.97 -31.80
C ALA A 40 37.60 -35.19 -31.60
N THR A 41 37.18 -36.37 -31.11
CA THR A 41 35.77 -36.64 -30.81
C THR A 41 35.24 -35.79 -29.67
N ALA A 42 36.02 -35.59 -28.60
CA ALA A 42 35.65 -34.71 -27.49
C ALA A 42 35.54 -33.25 -27.96
N ALA A 43 36.50 -32.77 -28.75
CA ALA A 43 36.48 -31.43 -29.33
C ALA A 43 35.27 -31.22 -30.26
N PHE A 44 34.94 -32.23 -31.08
CA PHE A 44 33.75 -32.20 -31.93
C PHE A 44 32.46 -32.14 -31.12
N PHE A 45 32.36 -32.90 -30.02
CA PHE A 45 31.21 -32.83 -29.13
C PHE A 45 31.09 -31.47 -28.42
N VAL A 46 32.20 -30.87 -27.99
CA VAL A 46 32.21 -29.52 -27.40
C VAL A 46 31.80 -28.47 -28.41
N TRP A 47 32.29 -28.55 -29.65
CA TRP A 47 31.92 -27.61 -30.72
C TRP A 47 30.45 -27.77 -31.12
N ARG A 48 29.93 -29.01 -31.17
CA ARG A 48 28.52 -29.26 -31.46
C ARG A 48 27.60 -28.84 -30.31
N SER A 49 28.11 -28.85 -29.07
CA SER A 49 27.34 -28.54 -27.87
C SER A 49 27.42 -27.07 -27.47
N GLN A 50 27.64 -26.14 -28.42
CA GLN A 50 27.51 -24.73 -28.10
C GLN A 50 26.08 -24.46 -27.61
N PRO A 51 25.88 -24.09 -26.33
CA PRO A 51 24.57 -23.75 -25.83
C PRO A 51 24.14 -22.50 -26.60
N ALA A 52 23.10 -22.63 -27.41
CA ALA A 52 22.47 -21.46 -28.02
C ALA A 52 22.01 -20.58 -26.84
N PRO A 53 22.46 -19.31 -26.75
CA PRO A 53 21.95 -18.40 -25.74
C PRO A 53 20.44 -18.29 -25.97
N GLU A 54 19.67 -18.86 -25.04
CA GLU A 54 18.22 -18.77 -25.06
C GLU A 54 17.87 -17.28 -25.02
N PRO A 55 17.22 -16.74 -26.06
CA PRO A 55 16.81 -15.34 -26.03
C PRO A 55 15.86 -15.19 -24.85
N LEU A 56 16.26 -14.41 -23.85
CA LEU A 56 15.37 -13.98 -22.78
C LEU A 56 14.10 -13.48 -23.44
N ALA A 57 12.96 -14.13 -23.15
CA ALA A 57 11.68 -13.58 -23.55
C ALA A 57 11.66 -12.13 -23.04
N PRO A 58 11.42 -11.14 -23.92
CA PRO A 58 11.31 -9.77 -23.45
C PRO A 58 10.28 -9.76 -22.32
N PRO A 59 10.53 -9.05 -21.21
CA PRO A 59 9.53 -8.91 -20.17
C PRO A 59 8.23 -8.49 -20.85
N PRO A 60 7.05 -9.00 -20.39
CA PRO A 60 5.79 -8.57 -20.96
C PRO A 60 5.81 -7.04 -20.95
N VAL A 61 5.77 -6.46 -22.15
CA VAL A 61 5.48 -5.04 -22.30
C VAL A 61 4.11 -4.90 -21.66
N ILE A 62 4.08 -4.38 -20.43
CA ILE A 62 2.87 -3.85 -19.84
C ILE A 62 2.49 -2.77 -20.85
N ALA A 63 1.50 -3.06 -21.71
CA ALA A 63 0.91 -2.05 -22.55
C ALA A 63 0.65 -0.86 -21.63
N PRO A 64 1.03 0.39 -22.00
CA PRO A 64 0.69 1.52 -21.17
C PRO A 64 -0.80 1.36 -20.90
N LEU A 65 -1.17 1.27 -19.62
CA LEU A 65 -2.55 1.29 -19.21
C LEU A 65 -3.09 2.56 -19.86
N THR A 66 -3.75 2.44 -21.01
CA THR A 66 -4.61 3.49 -21.51
C THR A 66 -5.58 3.65 -20.36
N PRO A 67 -5.49 4.74 -19.57
CA PRO A 67 -6.32 4.87 -18.39
C PRO A 67 -7.74 4.81 -18.92
N SER A 68 -8.48 3.74 -18.61
CA SER A 68 -9.84 3.59 -19.09
C SER A 68 -10.63 4.77 -18.53
N PRO A 69 -11.03 5.76 -19.34
CA PRO A 69 -11.58 7.02 -18.84
C PRO A 69 -13.08 6.86 -18.53
N THR A 70 -13.46 5.72 -17.98
CA THR A 70 -14.86 5.30 -17.84
C THR A 70 -15.43 5.67 -16.48
N ALA A 71 -14.60 5.87 -15.46
CA ALA A 71 -15.05 6.44 -14.21
C ALA A 71 -15.36 7.93 -14.40
N LYS A 72 -16.60 8.32 -14.09
CA LYS A 72 -17.08 9.71 -14.13
C LYS A 72 -17.49 10.14 -12.72
N VAL A 73 -17.41 11.44 -12.48
CA VAL A 73 -17.69 12.10 -11.21
C VAL A 73 -18.77 13.15 -11.46
N THR A 74 -19.82 13.09 -10.67
CA THR A 74 -20.95 14.01 -10.72
C THR A 74 -20.75 15.11 -9.68
N VAL A 75 -20.75 16.38 -10.11
CA VAL A 75 -20.61 17.53 -9.22
C VAL A 75 -21.66 18.58 -9.51
N GLN A 76 -22.12 19.28 -8.47
CA GLN A 76 -23.03 20.41 -8.60
C GLN A 76 -22.24 21.73 -8.54
N VAL A 77 -22.33 22.56 -9.58
CA VAL A 77 -21.69 23.88 -9.62
C VAL A 77 -22.74 24.97 -9.43
N ALA A 78 -22.57 25.81 -8.42
CA ALA A 78 -23.46 26.89 -8.06
C ALA A 78 -22.70 28.21 -7.79
N GLY A 79 -23.41 29.32 -7.62
CA GLY A 79 -22.83 30.63 -7.29
C GLY A 79 -22.58 31.53 -8.51
N LYS A 80 -21.46 32.26 -8.50
CA LYS A 80 -21.12 33.29 -9.50
C LYS A 80 -20.54 32.70 -10.81
N ILE A 81 -21.17 31.65 -11.33
CA ILE A 81 -20.82 30.93 -12.56
C ILE A 81 -21.87 31.22 -13.64
N ARG A 82 -21.51 31.11 -14.94
CA ARG A 82 -22.45 31.40 -16.04
C ARG A 82 -23.62 30.44 -16.10
N ASN A 83 -23.34 29.14 -16.09
CA ASN A 83 -24.35 28.08 -16.15
C ASN A 83 -24.26 27.24 -14.88
N PRO A 84 -25.04 27.55 -13.82
CA PRO A 84 -25.12 26.69 -12.65
C PRO A 84 -25.90 25.41 -12.98
N GLY A 85 -25.49 24.28 -12.41
CA GLY A 85 -26.09 22.98 -12.72
C GLY A 85 -25.26 21.80 -12.24
N VAL A 86 -25.71 20.59 -12.58
CA VAL A 86 -24.98 19.34 -12.30
C VAL A 86 -24.19 18.94 -13.53
N TYR A 87 -22.91 18.61 -13.34
CA TYR A 87 -21.97 18.27 -14.39
C TYR A 87 -21.36 16.89 -14.15
N LEU A 88 -21.20 16.13 -15.23
CA LEU A 88 -20.57 14.82 -15.24
C LEU A 88 -19.19 14.94 -15.88
N LEU A 89 -18.14 14.86 -15.08
CA LEU A 89 -16.74 15.02 -15.51
C LEU A 89 -15.96 13.70 -15.36
N PRO A 90 -14.85 13.51 -16.08
CA PRO A 90 -13.97 12.36 -15.86
C PRO A 90 -13.44 12.28 -14.42
N GLN A 91 -13.24 11.08 -13.91
CA GLN A 91 -12.61 10.89 -12.61
C GLN A 91 -11.19 11.44 -12.62
N GLY A 92 -10.84 12.21 -11.59
CA GLY A 92 -9.56 12.91 -11.48
C GLY A 92 -9.57 14.34 -12.05
N SER A 93 -10.67 14.79 -12.66
CA SER A 93 -10.88 16.20 -13.00
C SER A 93 -10.73 17.10 -11.78
N ARG A 94 -10.32 18.34 -12.02
CA ARG A 94 -10.12 19.37 -10.98
C ARG A 94 -11.29 20.35 -10.96
N VAL A 95 -11.35 21.16 -9.90
CA VAL A 95 -12.36 22.22 -9.75
C VAL A 95 -12.31 23.23 -10.91
N THR A 96 -11.14 23.50 -11.49
CA THR A 96 -11.01 24.26 -12.75
C THR A 96 -11.85 23.71 -13.89
N ASP A 97 -11.89 22.38 -14.03
CA ASP A 97 -12.51 21.71 -15.16
C ASP A 97 -14.03 21.80 -15.02
N ALA A 98 -14.55 21.68 -13.79
CA ALA A 98 -15.96 21.89 -13.47
C ALA A 98 -16.40 23.35 -13.73
N VAL A 99 -15.58 24.32 -13.31
CA VAL A 99 -15.84 25.76 -13.58
C VAL A 99 -15.83 26.04 -15.08
N THR A 100 -14.91 25.42 -15.82
CA THR A 100 -14.81 25.57 -17.28
C THR A 100 -16.01 24.92 -17.98
N ALA A 101 -16.41 23.71 -17.57
CA ALA A 101 -17.60 23.02 -18.07
C ALA A 101 -18.90 23.81 -17.78
N ALA A 102 -18.93 24.55 -16.66
CA ALA A 102 -20.03 25.45 -16.30
C ALA A 102 -20.01 26.80 -17.06
N GLY A 103 -19.15 26.95 -18.06
CA GLY A 103 -19.04 28.16 -18.90
C GLY A 103 -18.18 29.27 -18.30
N GLY A 104 -17.45 28.98 -17.22
CA GLY A 104 -16.59 29.94 -16.55
C GLY A 104 -17.33 30.93 -15.65
N LEU A 105 -16.57 31.87 -15.10
CA LEU A 105 -17.08 32.87 -14.16
C LEU A 105 -17.99 33.89 -14.86
N LYS A 106 -18.97 34.44 -14.12
CA LYS A 106 -19.73 35.62 -14.56
C LYS A 106 -18.81 36.84 -14.68
N HIS A 107 -19.19 37.84 -15.46
CA HIS A 107 -18.37 39.04 -15.64
C HIS A 107 -18.14 39.74 -14.29
N GLY A 108 -16.88 40.06 -13.96
CA GLY A 108 -16.49 40.63 -12.67
C GLY A 108 -16.59 39.67 -11.47
N ALA A 109 -16.89 38.39 -11.68
CA ALA A 109 -16.89 37.40 -10.61
C ALA A 109 -15.49 36.86 -10.36
N ALA A 110 -15.12 36.74 -9.09
CA ALA A 110 -13.91 36.06 -8.65
C ALA A 110 -14.26 34.69 -8.07
N THR A 111 -13.31 33.75 -8.16
CA THR A 111 -13.45 32.39 -7.61
C THR A 111 -13.54 32.36 -6.08
N GLY A 112 -13.14 33.45 -5.41
CA GLY A 112 -13.09 33.52 -3.94
C GLY A 112 -11.97 32.67 -3.38
N SER A 113 -12.24 31.94 -2.29
CA SER A 113 -11.29 31.05 -1.61
C SER A 113 -11.21 29.64 -2.21
N LEU A 114 -11.80 29.42 -3.38
CA LEU A 114 -11.94 28.10 -3.95
C LEU A 114 -10.59 27.58 -4.47
N ASN A 115 -10.15 26.41 -3.99
CA ASN A 115 -8.95 25.76 -4.51
C ASN A 115 -9.24 25.11 -5.87
N LEU A 116 -8.96 25.87 -6.93
CA LEU A 116 -9.14 25.46 -8.32
C LEU A 116 -8.36 24.19 -8.70
N ALA A 117 -7.20 23.95 -8.08
CA ALA A 117 -6.37 22.79 -8.37
C ALA A 117 -6.86 21.53 -7.64
N ARG A 118 -7.79 21.61 -6.68
CA ARG A 118 -8.25 20.41 -5.97
C ARG A 118 -8.95 19.44 -6.94
N ARG A 119 -8.78 18.13 -6.72
CA ARG A 119 -9.54 17.09 -7.43
C ARG A 119 -11.01 17.15 -7.03
N LEU A 120 -11.88 16.77 -7.96
CA LEU A 120 -13.31 16.61 -7.76
C LEU A 120 -13.62 15.32 -7.03
N ILE A 121 -14.61 15.38 -6.15
CA ILE A 121 -15.19 14.24 -5.43
C ILE A 121 -16.62 14.01 -5.94
N ASP A 122 -17.06 12.77 -6.03
CA ASP A 122 -18.40 12.44 -6.50
C ASP A 122 -19.47 12.89 -5.49
N GLY A 123 -20.53 13.50 -6.00
CA GLY A 123 -21.60 14.09 -5.20
C GLY A 123 -21.25 15.44 -4.56
N GLU A 124 -20.10 16.04 -4.87
CA GLU A 124 -19.68 17.31 -4.27
C GLU A 124 -20.43 18.53 -4.85
N GLN A 125 -20.71 19.52 -3.99
CA GLN A 125 -21.18 20.84 -4.38
C GLN A 125 -20.06 21.90 -4.35
N ILE A 126 -19.86 22.57 -5.47
CA ILE A 126 -18.89 23.66 -5.64
C ILE A 126 -19.64 24.99 -5.72
N VAL A 127 -19.42 25.87 -4.74
CA VAL A 127 -20.01 27.21 -4.71
C VAL A 127 -18.97 28.25 -5.09
N VAL A 128 -19.14 28.86 -6.25
CA VAL A 128 -18.20 29.83 -6.82
C VAL A 128 -18.47 31.23 -6.28
N GLY A 129 -17.43 31.89 -5.77
CA GLY A 129 -17.49 33.27 -5.32
C GLY A 129 -18.21 33.48 -3.98
N ALA A 130 -18.38 32.41 -3.20
CA ALA A 130 -18.76 32.50 -1.80
C ALA A 130 -17.55 32.89 -0.93
N PRO A 131 -17.76 33.62 0.18
CA PRO A 131 -16.70 33.88 1.16
C PRO A 131 -16.21 32.56 1.77
N ALA A 132 -14.96 32.54 2.23
CA ALA A 132 -14.22 31.34 2.65
C ALA A 132 -14.94 30.41 3.64
N ALA A 133 -15.91 30.93 4.38
CA ALA A 133 -16.75 30.17 5.30
C ALA A 133 -17.67 29.11 4.64
N ALA A 134 -17.98 29.23 3.33
CA ALA A 134 -18.90 28.31 2.64
C ALA A 134 -18.23 27.36 1.62
N ALA A 135 -16.94 27.53 1.34
CA ALA A 135 -16.18 26.65 0.43
C ALA A 135 -15.68 25.35 1.11
N ALA A 136 -16.01 25.15 2.40
CA ALA A 136 -15.59 24.04 3.23
C ALA A 136 -16.62 22.90 3.35
N ALA A 137 -17.65 22.85 2.52
CA ALA A 137 -18.66 21.78 2.57
C ALA A 137 -18.22 20.45 1.91
N GLY A 138 -16.94 20.29 1.53
CA GLY A 138 -16.39 19.07 0.93
C GLY A 138 -15.11 18.54 1.59
N SER A 139 -14.67 19.13 2.70
CA SER A 139 -13.63 18.58 3.57
C SER A 139 -13.89 19.15 4.97
N PRO A 140 -13.89 18.34 6.03
CA PRO A 140 -14.10 18.85 7.38
C PRO A 140 -12.96 19.80 7.68
N VAL A 141 -13.21 21.11 7.63
CA VAL A 141 -12.40 22.08 8.35
C VAL A 141 -12.73 21.81 9.81
N VAL A 142 -11.87 21.02 10.44
CA VAL A 142 -11.90 20.79 11.87
C VAL A 142 -11.57 22.12 12.53
N ASP A 143 -12.60 22.85 12.95
CA ASP A 143 -12.44 23.82 14.02
C ASP A 143 -11.98 23.04 15.27
N PRO A 144 -10.80 23.33 15.84
CA PRO A 144 -10.23 22.59 16.98
C PRO A 144 -11.02 22.81 18.29
N ALA A 145 -12.09 23.60 18.27
CA ALA A 145 -12.88 23.94 19.45
C ALA A 145 -14.22 23.20 19.55
N THR A 146 -14.66 22.47 18.52
CA THR A 146 -15.92 21.70 18.52
C THR A 146 -15.79 20.35 17.80
N THR A 147 -14.62 19.73 17.86
CA THR A 147 -14.30 18.52 17.11
C THR A 147 -15.11 17.34 17.64
N ILE A 148 -16.22 17.02 16.97
CA ILE A 148 -16.78 15.67 16.99
C ILE A 148 -15.76 14.80 16.25
N LEU A 149 -14.81 14.24 17.00
CA LEU A 149 -13.77 13.36 16.49
C LEU A 149 -14.34 11.94 16.36
N ASP A 150 -14.28 11.38 15.16
CA ASP A 150 -14.67 9.98 14.94
C ASP A 150 -13.56 9.03 15.40
N LEU A 151 -13.85 8.27 16.45
CA LEU A 151 -12.93 7.32 17.09
C LEU A 151 -12.55 6.16 16.17
N ASN A 152 -13.37 5.84 15.16
CA ASN A 152 -13.10 4.75 14.23
C ASN A 152 -12.10 5.14 13.15
N SER A 153 -11.97 6.43 12.83
CA SER A 153 -11.09 6.94 11.77
C SER A 153 -9.94 7.81 12.28
N ALA A 154 -9.99 8.28 13.52
CA ALA A 154 -8.96 9.12 14.11
C ALA A 154 -7.57 8.45 14.14
N THR A 155 -6.55 9.27 13.92
CA THR A 155 -5.14 8.89 14.13
C THR A 155 -4.80 8.91 15.63
N PRO A 156 -3.73 8.21 16.06
CA PRO A 156 -3.31 8.21 17.46
C PRO A 156 -3.08 9.63 18.00
N ASP A 157 -2.44 10.49 17.20
CA ASP A 157 -2.16 11.88 17.55
C ASP A 157 -3.45 12.69 17.73
N GLN A 158 -4.47 12.45 16.89
CA GLN A 158 -5.78 13.10 17.00
C GLN A 158 -6.56 12.64 18.23
N LEU A 159 -6.38 11.38 18.65
CA LEU A 159 -6.99 10.86 19.87
C LEU A 159 -6.37 11.48 21.12
N GLU A 160 -5.09 11.84 21.09
CA GLU A 160 -4.39 12.52 22.18
C GLU A 160 -4.84 13.98 22.40
N ASP A 161 -5.32 14.64 21.35
CA ASP A 161 -5.92 15.99 21.47
C ASP A 161 -7.25 15.98 22.25
N LEU A 162 -7.83 14.80 22.55
CA LEU A 162 -9.05 14.72 23.34
C LEU A 162 -8.79 14.98 24.83
N PRO A 163 -9.59 15.84 25.50
CA PRO A 163 -9.35 16.22 26.89
C PRO A 163 -9.46 15.02 27.85
N GLY A 164 -8.30 14.57 28.34
CA GLY A 164 -8.17 13.42 29.23
C GLY A 164 -7.79 12.10 28.55
N VAL A 165 -7.43 12.13 27.26
CA VAL A 165 -6.78 11.03 26.53
C VAL A 165 -5.32 11.42 26.33
N GLY A 166 -4.39 10.65 26.89
CA GLY A 166 -2.96 10.81 26.61
C GLY A 166 -2.45 9.72 25.68
N GLU A 167 -1.21 9.83 25.22
CA GLU A 167 -0.48 8.86 24.38
C GLU A 167 -0.79 7.38 24.70
N VAL A 168 -0.73 7.01 25.99
CA VAL A 168 -0.98 5.62 26.45
C VAL A 168 -2.42 5.17 26.18
N LEU A 169 -3.39 6.06 26.34
CA LEU A 169 -4.81 5.75 26.12
C LEU A 169 -5.16 5.78 24.63
N ALA A 170 -4.59 6.72 23.87
CA ALA A 170 -4.72 6.76 22.41
C ALA A 170 -4.23 5.47 21.75
N ALA A 171 -3.06 4.95 22.19
CA ALA A 171 -2.54 3.67 21.73
C ALA A 171 -3.49 2.50 22.03
N ARG A 172 -4.08 2.45 23.23
CA ARG A 172 -5.06 1.41 23.62
C ARG A 172 -6.36 1.50 22.84
N ILE A 173 -6.85 2.70 22.54
CA ILE A 173 -8.04 2.92 21.71
C ILE A 173 -7.78 2.42 20.28
N ALA A 174 -6.59 2.69 19.73
CA ALA A 174 -6.20 2.21 18.41
C ALA A 174 -6.10 0.68 18.35
N GLU A 175 -5.54 0.05 19.40
CA GLU A 175 -5.45 -1.41 19.52
C GLU A 175 -6.82 -2.06 19.69
N PHE A 176 -7.70 -1.45 20.50
CA PHE A 176 -9.08 -1.91 20.69
C PHE A 176 -9.84 -1.93 19.36
N ARG A 177 -9.70 -0.89 18.52
CA ARG A 177 -10.29 -0.84 17.17
C ARG A 177 -9.83 -2.00 16.30
N THR A 178 -8.55 -2.33 16.31
CA THR A 178 -8.01 -3.44 15.50
C THR A 178 -8.51 -4.81 15.99
N THR A 179 -8.67 -4.98 17.31
CA THR A 179 -9.06 -6.27 17.90
C THR A 179 -10.56 -6.52 17.88
N HIS A 180 -11.37 -5.47 18.07
CA HIS A 180 -12.84 -5.57 18.18
C HIS A 180 -13.59 -5.09 16.93
N GLY A 181 -12.87 -4.65 15.90
CA GLY A 181 -13.47 -4.20 14.63
C GLY A 181 -14.07 -2.79 14.67
N GLY A 182 -13.73 -1.99 15.69
CA GLY A 182 -14.19 -0.60 15.86
C GLY A 182 -15.14 -0.39 17.04
N PHE A 183 -15.49 0.87 17.27
CA PHE A 183 -16.46 1.32 18.27
C PHE A 183 -17.84 1.46 17.63
N THR A 184 -18.81 0.70 18.12
CA THR A 184 -20.23 0.84 17.73
C THR A 184 -20.97 1.86 18.60
N SER A 185 -20.44 2.15 19.79
CA SER A 185 -21.03 3.11 20.72
C SER A 185 -19.97 3.75 21.61
N VAL A 186 -20.25 4.95 22.12
CA VAL A 186 -19.35 5.69 23.02
C VAL A 186 -19.21 4.98 24.37
N ASP A 187 -20.18 4.15 24.77
CA ASP A 187 -20.13 3.39 26.01
C ASP A 187 -19.03 2.31 26.01
N GLN A 188 -18.64 1.81 24.83
CA GLN A 188 -17.55 0.82 24.69
C GLN A 188 -16.17 1.39 25.06
N LEU A 189 -16.00 2.72 25.13
CA LEU A 189 -14.76 3.30 25.64
C LEU A 189 -14.53 2.93 27.12
N ARG A 190 -15.59 2.59 27.86
CA ARG A 190 -15.51 2.14 29.26
C ARG A 190 -14.90 0.75 29.40
N GLU A 191 -14.93 -0.04 28.32
CA GLU A 191 -14.30 -1.36 28.26
C GLU A 191 -12.81 -1.27 27.93
N VAL A 192 -12.36 -0.15 27.38
CA VAL A 192 -10.94 0.16 27.20
C VAL A 192 -10.32 0.39 28.59
N SER A 193 -9.53 -0.59 29.03
CA SER A 193 -8.91 -0.66 30.35
C SER A 193 -8.13 0.62 30.67
N GLY A 194 -8.60 1.39 31.65
CA GLY A 194 -7.93 2.61 32.16
C GLY A 194 -8.81 3.80 32.53
N ILE A 195 -10.14 3.77 32.30
CA ILE A 195 -11.03 4.87 32.70
C ILE A 195 -11.27 4.86 34.22
N GLY A 196 -10.43 5.57 34.99
CA GLY A 196 -10.69 5.95 36.38
C GLY A 196 -11.75 7.08 36.52
N PRO A 197 -12.29 7.35 37.73
CA PRO A 197 -13.66 6.99 38.11
C PRO A 197 -14.68 8.18 38.07
N PRO A 198 -15.97 8.02 38.42
CA PRO A 198 -17.15 8.33 37.62
C PRO A 198 -17.81 9.67 38.02
N LYS A 199 -17.03 10.75 38.18
CA LYS A 199 -17.59 12.05 38.60
C LYS A 199 -18.14 12.91 37.45
N ARG A 200 -17.68 12.71 36.21
CA ARG A 200 -18.01 13.59 35.07
C ARG A 200 -19.41 13.39 34.44
N ILE A 201 -20.06 12.24 34.67
CA ILE A 201 -21.36 11.94 34.03
C ILE A 201 -22.52 12.73 34.68
N LYS A 202 -22.38 13.12 35.95
CA LYS A 202 -23.42 13.91 36.64
C LYS A 202 -23.50 15.34 36.09
N GLU A 203 -22.37 15.95 35.72
CA GLU A 203 -22.35 17.31 35.17
C GLU A 203 -22.95 17.40 33.77
N ILE A 204 -22.67 16.43 32.90
CA ILE A 204 -23.23 16.40 31.53
C ILE A 204 -24.74 16.15 31.54
N LYS A 205 -25.24 15.29 32.45
CA LYS A 205 -26.70 15.09 32.61
C LYS A 205 -27.41 16.31 33.17
N LEU A 206 -26.75 17.11 34.01
CA LEU A 206 -27.36 18.28 34.62
C LEU A 206 -27.47 19.44 33.61
N ALA A 207 -26.41 19.69 32.83
CA ALA A 207 -26.41 20.73 31.80
C ALA A 207 -27.45 20.49 30.69
N ASN A 208 -27.68 19.23 30.30
CA ASN A 208 -28.65 18.92 29.23
C ASN A 208 -30.11 18.96 29.70
N ARG A 209 -30.37 18.80 31.01
CA ARG A 209 -31.71 18.87 31.61
C ARG A 209 -32.19 20.31 31.78
N GLU A 210 -31.29 21.24 32.08
CA GLU A 210 -31.62 22.67 32.23
C GLU A 210 -31.85 23.38 30.88
N ALA A 211 -31.18 22.91 29.82
CA ALA A 211 -31.38 23.39 28.45
C ALA A 211 -32.76 23.02 27.89
N HIS A 212 -33.34 21.90 28.31
CA HIS A 212 -34.64 21.41 27.81
C HIS A 212 -35.86 22.10 28.44
N THR A 213 -35.71 22.80 29.56
CA THR A 213 -36.83 23.40 30.30
C THR A 213 -37.00 24.91 30.10
N ARG A 214 -36.18 25.58 29.26
CA ARG A 214 -36.17 27.06 29.17
C ARG A 214 -36.83 27.71 27.94
N HIS A 215 -37.47 27.00 27.01
CA HIS A 215 -38.44 27.60 26.06
C HIS A 215 -39.16 26.50 25.27
N PRO A 216 -40.49 26.57 25.02
CA PRO A 216 -41.32 27.77 24.93
C PRO A 216 -42.71 27.66 25.63
N SER A 217 -43.05 28.59 26.52
CA SER A 217 -44.47 28.91 26.78
C SER A 217 -44.60 30.26 27.48
N ALA A 218 -45.01 31.28 26.72
CA ALA A 218 -45.81 32.45 27.15
C ALA A 218 -45.58 33.64 26.19
N ALA A 219 -46.10 33.52 24.97
CA ALA A 219 -46.44 34.66 24.14
C ALA A 219 -47.66 34.31 23.29
N HIS A 220 -48.79 34.02 23.95
CA HIS A 220 -50.12 34.12 23.36
C HIS A 220 -51.13 34.47 24.46
N GLN A 221 -51.77 35.62 24.22
CA GLN A 221 -52.83 36.32 24.97
C GLN A 221 -52.40 37.17 26.16
#